data_AF-A0A1F8SB06-F1
#
_entry.id   AF-A0A1F8SB06-F1
#
_cell.length_a   1.000
_cell.length_b   1.000
_cell.length_c   1.000
_cell.angle_alpha   90.00
_cell.angle_beta   90.00
_cell.angle_gamma   90.00
#
_symmetry.space_group_name_H-M   'P 1'
#
loop_
_entity.id
_entity.type
_entity.pdbx_description
1 polymer ?
#
loop_
_entity_poly.entity_id
_entity_poly.type
_entity_poly.pdbx_seq_one_letter_code
_entity_poly.pdbx_strand_id
1 'polypeptide(L)'
;MHLVPEAAWDAHDPAAPYLPAAYPDDGFVHCTDGDEAMLEVANHLYRDDPRAFLLLTIDLERTGSPWRFDDPGRRYPHVYGSIDPRCVLEVRRVARGADGAFLRPEPR
;
A
#
# COMPACT_ATOMS: atom_id res chain seq x y z
N MET A 1 -3.90 4.92 0.33
CA MET A 1 -2.51 4.53 0.63
C MET A 1 -2.36 3.04 0.46
N HIS A 2 -1.23 2.57 -0.08
CA HIS A 2 -0.92 1.14 -0.23
C HIS A 2 0.44 0.82 0.40
N LEU A 3 0.53 -0.24 1.20
CA LEU A 3 1.76 -0.70 1.84
C LEU A 3 2.39 -1.83 1.01
N VAL A 4 3.68 -1.72 0.73
CA VAL A 4 4.43 -2.69 -0.08
C VAL A 4 5.81 -2.96 0.53
N PRO A 5 6.33 -4.20 0.51
CA PRO A 5 7.71 -4.45 0.88
C PRO A 5 8.68 -3.65 0.00
N GLU A 6 9.64 -2.94 0.61
CA GLU A 6 10.56 -2.03 -0.10
C GLU A 6 11.32 -2.76 -1.21
N ALA A 7 11.85 -3.94 -0.92
CA ALA A 7 12.57 -4.75 -1.90
C ALA A 7 11.71 -5.17 -3.09
N ALA A 8 10.41 -5.41 -2.89
CA ALA A 8 9.50 -5.79 -3.97
C ALA A 8 9.19 -4.58 -4.87
N TRP A 9 9.01 -3.41 -4.28
CA TRP A 9 8.83 -2.16 -5.02
C TRP A 9 10.08 -1.78 -5.81
N ASP A 10 11.27 -1.94 -5.22
CA ASP A 10 12.53 -1.57 -5.87
C ASP A 10 12.96 -2.51 -6.99
N ALA A 11 12.52 -3.77 -6.93
CA ALA A 11 12.71 -4.73 -8.01
C ALA A 11 11.69 -4.57 -9.15
N HIS A 12 10.61 -3.82 -8.93
CA HIS A 12 9.56 -3.58 -9.92
C HIS A 12 10.04 -2.60 -11.01
N ASP A 13 9.61 -2.82 -12.26
CA ASP A 13 9.87 -1.87 -13.34
C ASP A 13 9.01 -0.60 -13.13
N PRO A 14 9.62 0.58 -12.86
CA PRO A 14 8.85 1.79 -12.58
C PRO A 14 8.01 2.27 -13.77
N ALA A 15 8.23 1.77 -14.98
CA ALA A 15 7.42 2.07 -16.16
C ALA A 15 6.24 1.10 -16.35
N ALA A 16 6.22 -0.04 -15.65
CA ALA A 16 5.19 -1.07 -15.80
C ALA A 16 4.05 -0.90 -14.78
N PRO A 17 2.79 -1.20 -15.13
CA PRO A 17 1.69 -1.26 -14.18
C PRO A 17 2.02 -2.17 -12.98
N TYR A 18 1.75 -1.69 -11.77
CA TYR A 18 2.07 -2.40 -10.54
C TYR A 18 0.90 -3.27 -10.08
N LEU A 19 1.21 -4.49 -9.64
CA LEU A 19 0.31 -5.39 -8.93
C LEU A 19 1.04 -5.98 -7.72
N PRO A 20 0.44 -5.99 -6.51
CA PRO A 20 1.03 -6.65 -5.36
C PRO A 20 1.03 -8.16 -5.56
N ALA A 21 1.98 -8.85 -4.91
CA ALA A 21 2.13 -10.30 -5.01
C ALA A 21 0.87 -11.09 -4.58
N ALA A 22 0.06 -10.53 -3.68
CA ALA A 22 -1.19 -11.14 -3.21
C ALA A 22 -2.38 -10.96 -4.17
N TYR A 23 -2.26 -10.12 -5.21
CA TYR A 23 -3.38 -9.82 -6.11
C TYR A 23 -4.00 -11.06 -6.78
N PRO A 24 -3.24 -12.09 -7.23
CA PRO A 24 -3.84 -13.28 -7.83
C PRO A 24 -4.79 -14.04 -6.90
N ASP A 25 -4.56 -13.95 -5.59
CA ASP A 25 -5.37 -14.63 -4.57
C ASP A 25 -6.53 -13.75 -4.08
N ASP A 26 -6.28 -12.45 -3.88
CA ASP A 26 -7.26 -11.51 -3.34
C ASP A 26 -8.22 -10.95 -4.41
N GLY A 27 -7.72 -10.76 -5.64
CA GLY A 27 -8.47 -10.17 -6.75
C GLY A 27 -8.57 -8.64 -6.73
N PHE A 28 -7.94 -7.96 -5.77
CA PHE A 28 -7.88 -6.50 -5.67
C PHE A 28 -6.65 -6.03 -4.88
N VAL A 29 -6.29 -4.75 -5.04
CA VAL A 29 -5.24 -4.09 -4.25
C VAL A 29 -5.87 -3.41 -3.03
N HIS A 30 -5.45 -3.84 -1.83
CA HIS A 30 -5.84 -3.20 -0.58
C HIS A 30 -5.23 -1.81 -0.45
N CYS A 31 -6.08 -0.83 -0.21
CA CYS A 31 -5.68 0.51 0.18
C CYS A 31 -6.37 0.94 1.48
N THR A 32 -5.82 1.97 2.10
CA THR A 32 -6.39 2.66 3.28
C THR A 32 -6.55 4.14 2.98
N ASP A 33 -7.50 4.80 3.65
CA ASP A 33 -7.61 6.26 3.61
C ASP A 33 -6.82 6.91 4.77
N GLY A 34 -5.71 7.57 4.42
CA GLY A 34 -4.82 8.23 5.38
C GLY A 34 -3.80 7.32 6.08
N ASP A 35 -2.85 7.96 6.75
CA ASP A 35 -1.71 7.29 7.41
C ASP A 35 -2.14 6.52 8.66
N GLU A 36 -3.10 7.04 9.44
CA GLU A 36 -3.57 6.40 10.67
C GLU A 36 -4.17 5.02 10.40
N ALA A 37 -5.13 4.93 9.47
CA ALA A 37 -5.73 3.67 9.06
C ALA A 37 -4.69 2.70 8.48
N MET A 38 -3.70 3.22 7.75
CA MET A 38 -2.59 2.40 7.28
C MET A 38 -1.78 1.80 8.43
N LEU A 39 -1.37 2.62 9.41
CA LEU A 39 -0.54 2.15 10.52
C LEU A 39 -1.30 1.15 11.40
N GLU A 40 -2.62 1.34 11.60
CA GLU A 40 -3.47 0.36 12.29
C GLU A 40 -3.44 -1.00 11.59
N VAL A 41 -3.74 -1.03 10.28
CA VAL A 41 -3.71 -2.26 9.48
C VAL A 41 -2.31 -2.87 9.43
N ALA A 42 -1.26 -2.04 9.30
CA ALA A 42 0.12 -2.50 9.25
C ALA A 42 0.54 -3.21 10.54
N ASN A 43 0.19 -2.64 11.70
CA ASN A 43 0.44 -3.24 12.99
C ASN A 43 -0.41 -4.48 13.26
N HIS A 44 -1.61 -4.57 12.66
CA HIS A 44 -2.46 -5.74 12.82
C HIS A 44 -1.98 -6.94 11.99
N LEU A 45 -1.55 -6.70 10.75
CA LEU A 45 -1.28 -7.77 9.78
C LEU A 45 0.20 -8.07 9.55
N TYR A 46 1.08 -7.06 9.70
CA TYR A 46 2.47 -7.15 9.26
C TYR A 46 3.49 -6.86 10.36
N ARG A 47 3.07 -6.70 11.63
CA ARG A 47 3.97 -6.34 12.74
C ARG A 47 5.18 -7.27 12.87
N ASP A 48 4.94 -8.57 12.72
CA ASP A 48 5.97 -9.61 12.86
C ASP A 48 6.76 -9.84 11.55
N ASP A 49 6.43 -9.12 10.48
CA ASP A 49 7.17 -9.17 9.23
C ASP A 49 8.45 -8.32 9.32
N PRO A 50 9.65 -8.92 9.25
CA PRO A 50 10.91 -8.22 9.45
C PRO A 50 11.33 -7.34 8.26
N ARG A 51 10.61 -7.41 7.12
CA ARG A 51 10.96 -6.64 5.93
C ARG A 51 10.78 -5.14 6.16
N ALA A 52 11.55 -4.35 5.42
CA ALA A 52 11.28 -2.93 5.28
C ALA A 52 10.06 -2.72 4.35
N PHE A 53 9.26 -1.69 4.62
CA PHE A 53 8.06 -1.37 3.86
C PHE A 53 8.05 0.08 3.42
N LEU A 54 7.45 0.29 2.25
CA LEU A 54 7.13 1.60 1.71
C LEU A 54 5.62 1.82 1.77
N LEU A 55 5.25 3.08 1.97
CA LEU A 55 3.91 3.58 1.86
C LEU A 55 3.77 4.38 0.57
N LEU A 56 2.87 3.94 -0.30
CA LEU A 56 2.53 4.59 -1.55
C LEU A 56 1.27 5.44 -1.36
N THR A 57 1.38 6.72 -1.65
CA THR A 57 0.23 7.60 -1.81
C THR A 57 -0.23 7.53 -3.25
N ILE A 58 -1.48 7.11 -3.46
CA ILE A 58 -2.04 6.78 -4.77
C ILE A 58 -3.24 7.67 -5.03
N ASP A 59 -3.28 8.29 -6.20
CA ASP A 59 -4.47 8.91 -6.76
C ASP A 59 -5.37 7.82 -7.37
N LEU A 60 -6.43 7.45 -6.66
CA LEU A 60 -7.33 6.36 -7.03
C LEU A 60 -8.01 6.59 -8.40
N GLU A 61 -8.34 7.85 -8.71
CA GLU A 61 -8.99 8.25 -9.97
C GLU A 61 -8.07 8.11 -11.18
N ARG A 62 -6.76 7.99 -10.96
CA ARG A 62 -5.75 7.91 -12.03
C ARG A 62 -5.09 6.53 -12.13
N THR A 63 -5.53 5.56 -11.34
CA THR A 63 -5.00 4.19 -11.37
C THR A 63 -5.20 3.50 -12.72
N GLY A 64 -6.20 3.91 -13.49
CA GLY A 64 -6.63 3.22 -14.72
C GLY A 64 -7.50 1.99 -14.44
N SER A 65 -7.79 1.69 -13.18
CA SER A 65 -8.58 0.54 -12.73
C SER A 65 -9.80 0.99 -11.93
N PRO A 66 -10.92 0.23 -11.95
CA PRO A 66 -12.06 0.53 -11.09
C PRO A 66 -11.66 0.44 -9.62
N TRP A 67 -12.21 1.32 -8.79
CA TRP A 67 -12.04 1.25 -7.34
C TRP A 67 -13.36 1.50 -6.62
N ARG A 68 -13.50 0.95 -5.41
CA ARG A 68 -14.66 1.19 -4.54
C ARG A 68 -14.33 0.85 -3.09
N PHE A 69 -15.22 1.25 -2.19
CA PHE A 69 -15.22 0.74 -0.82
C PHE A 69 -16.15 -0.48 -0.75
N ASP A 70 -15.66 -1.60 -0.24
CA ASP A 70 -16.47 -2.81 0.00
C ASP A 70 -16.87 -2.97 1.48
N ASP A 71 -16.29 -2.16 2.37
CA ASP A 71 -16.60 -2.18 3.80
C ASP A 71 -17.70 -1.16 4.16
N PRO A 72 -18.60 -1.48 5.13
CA PRO A 72 -19.63 -0.55 5.57
C PRO A 72 -19.10 0.77 6.15
N GLY A 73 -17.87 0.76 6.68
CA GLY A 73 -17.21 1.94 7.23
C GLY A 73 -16.59 2.84 6.16
N ARG A 74 -16.52 2.38 4.90
CA ARG A 74 -15.88 3.06 3.78
C ARG A 74 -14.48 3.57 4.11
N ARG A 75 -13.68 2.72 4.77
CA ARG A 75 -12.30 3.06 5.19
C ARG A 75 -11.24 2.44 4.29
N TYR A 76 -11.57 1.34 3.62
CA TYR A 76 -10.62 0.54 2.87
C TYR A 76 -11.02 0.51 1.39
N PRO A 77 -10.51 1.45 0.58
CA PRO A 77 -10.73 1.39 -0.84
C PRO A 77 -9.97 0.19 -1.42
N HIS A 78 -10.62 -0.52 -2.35
CA HIS A 78 -10.03 -1.60 -3.10
C HIS A 78 -9.93 -1.20 -4.56
N VAL A 79 -8.75 -1.41 -5.17
CA VAL A 79 -8.51 -1.19 -6.61
C VAL A 79 -8.55 -2.54 -7.33
N TYR A 80 -9.46 -2.66 -8.29
CA TYR A 80 -9.73 -3.90 -9.04
C TYR A 80 -8.93 -3.92 -10.35
N GLY A 81 -7.61 -3.95 -10.21
CA GLY A 81 -6.68 -4.01 -11.34
C GLY A 81 -5.30 -3.52 -10.96
N SER A 82 -4.44 -3.39 -11.96
CA SER A 82 -3.11 -2.81 -11.79
C SER A 82 -3.18 -1.32 -11.47
N ILE A 83 -2.15 -0.82 -10.81
CA ILE A 83 -1.94 0.59 -10.51
C ILE A 83 -1.00 1.16 -11.58
N ASP A 84 -1.48 2.14 -12.36
CA ASP A 84 -0.62 2.93 -13.25
C ASP A 84 0.46 3.66 -12.42
N PRO A 85 1.77 3.51 -12.72
CA PRO A 85 2.83 4.14 -11.92
C PRO A 85 2.69 5.66 -11.80
N ARG A 86 2.06 6.32 -12.77
CA ARG A 86 1.87 7.78 -12.80
C ARG A 86 0.82 8.27 -11.81
N CYS A 87 0.04 7.39 -11.19
CA CYS A 87 -0.89 7.77 -10.12
C CYS A 87 -0.27 7.70 -8.72
N VAL A 88 0.97 7.20 -8.59
CA VAL A 88 1.72 7.26 -7.33
C VAL A 88 2.23 8.69 -7.13
N LEU A 89 1.65 9.39 -6.16
CA LEU A 89 1.96 10.79 -5.84
C LEU A 89 3.17 10.91 -4.93
N GLU A 90 3.38 9.93 -4.05
CA GLU A 90 4.47 9.93 -3.07
C GLU A 90 4.84 8.51 -2.69
N VAL A 91 6.12 8.30 -2.40
CA VAL A 91 6.66 7.07 -1.81
C VAL A 91 7.39 7.43 -0.53
N ARG A 92 6.92 6.92 0.61
CA ARG A 92 7.50 7.14 1.94
C ARG A 92 8.00 5.82 2.53
N ARG A 93 9.06 5.86 3.35
CA ARG A 93 9.40 4.73 4.22
C ARG A 93 8.46 4.71 5.42
N VAL A 94 8.33 3.57 6.09
CA VAL A 94 7.63 3.50 7.37
C VAL A 94 8.61 3.13 8.48
N ALA A 95 8.78 4.04 9.45
CA ALA A 95 9.64 3.81 10.61
C ALA A 95 9.12 2.63 11.45
N ARG A 96 10.02 1.76 11.88
CA ARG A 96 9.73 0.57 12.69
C ARG A 96 10.28 0.70 14.11
N GLY A 97 9.52 0.25 15.09
CA GLY A 97 9.97 0.07 16.47
C GLY A 97 10.82 -1.18 16.64
N ALA A 98 11.54 -1.27 17.76
CA ALA A 98 12.34 -2.45 18.11
C ALA A 98 11.49 -3.72 18.30
N ASP A 99 10.19 -3.56 18.55
CA ASP A 99 9.18 -4.61 18.68
C ASP A 99 8.42 -4.89 17.36
N GLY A 100 8.94 -4.37 16.24
CA GLY A 100 8.33 -4.53 14.92
C GLY A 100 7.14 -3.62 14.65
N ALA A 101 6.72 -2.76 15.58
CA ALA A 101 5.58 -1.86 15.36
C ALA A 101 5.85 -0.87 14.22
N PHE A 102 4.86 -0.62 13.37
CA PHE A 102 4.87 0.48 12.39
C PHE A 102 4.51 1.77 13.11
N LEU A 103 5.43 2.75 13.12
CA LEU A 103 5.32 3.94 13.96
C LEU A 103 4.77 5.15 13.20
N ARG A 104 5.39 5.49 12.07
CA ARG A 104 5.01 6.64 11.25
C ARG A 104 5.65 6.54 9.85
N PRO A 105 5.03 7.11 8.82
CA PRO A 105 5.70 7.34 7.55
C PRO A 105 6.79 8.41 7.67
N GLU A 106 7.84 8.28 6.88
CA GLU A 106 8.96 9.22 6.78
C GLU A 106 9.35 9.40 5.31
N PRO A 107 9.94 10.55 4.93
CA PRO A 107 10.49 10.72 3.59
C PRO A 107 11.42 9.57 3.20
N ARG A 108 11.30 9.12 1.95
CA ARG A 108 12.18 8.11 1.38
C ARG A 108 13.51 8.70 0.93
#